data_AF-A0A945AMI7-F1
#
_entry.id   AF-A0A945AMI7-F1
#
_cell.length_a   1.000
_cell.length_b   1.000
_cell.length_c   1.000
_cell.angle_alpha   90.00
_cell.angle_beta   90.00
_cell.angle_gamma   90.00
#
_symmetry.space_group_name_H-M   'P 1'
#
loop_
_entity.id
_entity.type
_entity.pdbx_description
1 polymer ?
#
loop_
_entity_poly.entity_id
_entity_poly.type
_entity_poly.pdbx_seq_one_letter_code
_entity_poly.pdbx_strand_id
1 'polypeptide(L)'
;MKFTLRSGESNSHKIVKMLPSGSKLTLLDTNKTTKYSKVKTAAGVVGYLPSRFTQEKPISSWYLKKANEKLGLLQSENEQIKLSLAELQKNNSSSTSSNTNLTKERDQLSTELNDLRQTASNAIQLKRQRNELQERVVNVERELQQLKREKQALEDSTSQDWFLYGGILSFLGIFFGLLIPKISWQRKSHGNWDTF
;
A
#
# COMPACT_ATOMS: atom_id res chain seq x y z
N MET A 1 56.30 -47.20 -18.73
CA MET A 1 57.21 -48.33 -18.41
C MET A 1 56.46 -49.40 -17.63
N LYS A 2 56.79 -50.68 -17.83
CA LYS A 2 56.22 -51.82 -17.11
C LYS A 2 57.34 -52.58 -16.39
N PHE A 3 57.05 -53.06 -15.18
CA PHE A 3 57.97 -53.81 -14.33
C PHE A 3 57.45 -55.23 -14.11
N THR A 4 58.36 -56.20 -14.00
CA THR A 4 58.01 -57.61 -13.78
C THR A 4 57.94 -57.91 -12.28
N LEU A 5 56.79 -58.40 -11.83
CA LEU A 5 56.63 -59.01 -10.51
C LEU A 5 56.98 -60.50 -10.62
N ARG A 6 57.93 -60.97 -9.83
CA ARG A 6 58.46 -62.35 -9.92
C ARG A 6 58.12 -63.19 -8.69
N SER A 7 58.21 -64.51 -8.81
CA SER A 7 57.90 -65.45 -7.71
C SER A 7 59.01 -65.58 -6.66
N GLY A 8 60.22 -65.06 -6.93
CA GLY A 8 61.36 -65.11 -6.00
C GLY A 8 62.34 -63.94 -6.20
N GLU A 9 63.35 -63.85 -5.33
CA GLU A 9 64.30 -62.73 -5.20
C GLU A 9 65.44 -62.74 -6.25
N SER A 10 65.14 -63.16 -7.49
CA SER A 10 66.10 -63.10 -8.58
C SER A 10 65.43 -62.93 -9.95
N ASN A 11 66.21 -62.53 -10.96
CA ASN A 11 65.72 -62.34 -12.32
C ASN A 11 65.46 -63.67 -13.07
N SER A 12 65.87 -64.81 -12.52
CA SER A 12 65.61 -66.14 -13.10
C SER A 12 64.26 -66.74 -12.69
N HIS A 13 63.60 -66.19 -11.66
CA HIS A 13 62.29 -66.68 -11.20
C HIS A 13 61.16 -66.31 -12.16
N LYS A 14 60.10 -67.15 -12.18
CA LYS A 14 58.93 -66.97 -13.03
C LYS A 14 58.26 -65.61 -12.81
N ILE A 15 57.87 -64.96 -13.91
CA ILE A 15 57.08 -63.71 -13.86
C ILE A 15 55.64 -64.06 -13.47
N VAL A 16 55.18 -63.49 -12.37
CA VAL A 16 53.82 -63.64 -11.83
C VAL A 16 52.88 -62.61 -12.46
N LYS A 17 53.34 -61.37 -12.63
CA LYS A 17 52.53 -60.29 -13.21
C LYS A 17 53.38 -59.17 -13.80
N MET A 18 52.87 -58.50 -14.83
CA MET A 18 53.42 -57.23 -15.32
C MET A 18 52.71 -56.06 -14.65
N LEU A 19 53.47 -55.16 -14.03
CA LEU A 19 52.97 -53.99 -13.31
C LEU A 19 53.32 -52.71 -14.06
N PRO A 20 52.35 -51.85 -14.41
CA PRO A 20 52.66 -50.52 -14.94
C PRO A 20 53.33 -49.65 -13.85
N SER A 21 54.10 -48.65 -14.29
CA SER A 21 54.63 -47.62 -13.38
C SER A 21 53.49 -46.92 -12.62
N GLY A 22 53.72 -46.61 -11.33
CA GLY A 22 52.71 -46.01 -10.46
C GLY A 22 51.67 -46.99 -9.89
N SER A 23 51.85 -48.30 -10.10
CA SER A 23 51.02 -49.32 -9.45
C SER A 23 51.13 -49.19 -7.93
N LYS A 24 49.98 -49.09 -7.24
CA LYS A 24 49.94 -49.10 -5.77
C LYS A 24 50.30 -50.50 -5.25
N LEU A 25 51.27 -50.54 -4.35
CA LEU A 25 51.78 -51.76 -3.73
C LEU A 25 51.74 -51.63 -2.22
N THR A 26 51.52 -52.75 -1.54
CA THR A 26 51.72 -52.88 -0.09
C THR A 26 53.03 -53.61 0.13
N LEU A 27 53.96 -52.99 0.84
CA LEU A 27 55.23 -53.60 1.20
C LEU A 27 55.01 -54.65 2.29
N LEU A 28 55.50 -55.87 2.09
CA LEU A 28 55.44 -56.95 3.07
C LEU A 28 56.80 -57.18 3.74
N ASP A 29 57.87 -57.18 2.95
CA ASP A 29 59.23 -57.42 3.44
C ASP A 29 60.27 -56.80 2.49
N THR A 30 61.46 -56.51 2.99
CA THR A 30 62.59 -55.99 2.21
C THR A 30 63.89 -56.66 2.61
N ASN A 31 64.48 -57.40 1.67
CA ASN A 31 65.76 -58.05 1.84
C ASN A 31 66.91 -57.13 1.41
N LYS A 32 67.71 -56.67 2.38
CA LYS A 32 68.85 -55.76 2.15
C LYS A 32 70.03 -56.44 1.44
N THR A 33 70.14 -57.77 1.51
CA THR A 33 71.22 -58.54 0.89
C THR A 33 70.96 -58.75 -0.58
N THR A 34 69.76 -59.23 -0.94
CA THR A 34 69.38 -59.48 -2.34
C THR A 34 68.88 -58.22 -3.06
N LYS A 35 68.54 -57.14 -2.32
CA LYS A 35 67.96 -55.88 -2.84
C LYS A 35 66.58 -56.08 -3.49
N TYR A 36 65.81 -57.04 -2.99
CA TYR A 36 64.43 -57.29 -3.40
C TYR A 36 63.47 -56.94 -2.27
N SER A 37 62.28 -56.48 -2.67
CA SER A 37 61.15 -56.22 -1.80
C SER A 37 60.01 -57.16 -2.15
N LYS A 38 59.45 -57.81 -1.14
CA LYS A 38 58.23 -58.61 -1.24
C LYS A 38 57.04 -57.68 -1.13
N VAL A 39 56.20 -57.67 -2.15
CA VAL A 39 55.08 -56.74 -2.26
C VAL A 39 53.78 -57.46 -2.57
N LYS A 40 52.67 -56.92 -2.07
CA LYS A 40 51.31 -57.33 -2.40
C LYS A 40 50.66 -56.26 -3.26
N THR A 41 50.11 -56.66 -4.39
CA THR A 41 49.35 -55.78 -5.28
C THR A 41 47.92 -55.58 -4.75
N ALA A 42 47.23 -54.53 -5.19
CA ALA A 42 45.81 -54.30 -4.84
C ALA A 42 44.90 -55.48 -5.23
N ALA A 43 45.27 -56.25 -6.25
CA ALA A 43 44.57 -57.45 -6.68
C ALA A 43 44.88 -58.69 -5.83
N GLY A 44 45.61 -58.56 -4.72
CA GLY A 44 45.93 -59.65 -3.80
C GLY A 44 47.16 -60.48 -4.19
N VAL A 45 47.72 -60.31 -5.39
CA VAL A 45 48.89 -61.07 -5.87
C VAL A 45 50.14 -60.64 -5.11
N VAL A 46 50.88 -61.61 -4.56
CA VAL A 46 52.15 -61.43 -3.85
C VAL A 46 53.31 -61.84 -4.75
N GLY A 47 54.39 -61.06 -4.72
CA GLY A 47 55.63 -61.41 -5.40
C GLY A 47 56.78 -60.51 -5.00
N TYR A 48 57.91 -60.67 -5.69
CA TYR A 48 59.16 -59.99 -5.43
C TYR A 48 59.49 -59.04 -6.59
N LEU A 49 59.96 -57.84 -6.23
CA LEU A 49 60.40 -56.79 -7.16
C LEU A 49 61.70 -56.17 -6.63
N PRO A 50 62.66 -55.78 -7.49
CA PRO A 50 63.83 -55.02 -7.05
C PRO A 50 63.44 -53.74 -6.31
N SER A 51 64.01 -53.50 -5.13
CA SER A 51 63.66 -52.35 -4.27
C SER A 51 63.91 -51.00 -4.93
N ARG A 52 64.81 -50.94 -5.92
CA ARG A 52 65.08 -49.73 -6.73
C ARG A 52 63.86 -49.25 -7.55
N PHE A 53 62.90 -50.13 -7.81
CA PHE A 53 61.67 -49.81 -8.55
C PHE A 53 60.47 -49.53 -7.62
N THR A 54 60.69 -49.60 -6.31
CA THR A 54 59.68 -49.24 -5.31
C THR A 54 60.02 -47.88 -4.71
N GLN A 55 59.00 -47.05 -4.52
CA GLN A 55 59.10 -45.77 -3.82
C GLN A 55 57.98 -45.69 -2.80
N GLU A 56 58.26 -45.14 -1.62
CA GLU A 56 57.26 -44.93 -0.58
C GLU A 56 56.25 -43.84 -0.96
N LYS A 57 56.70 -42.85 -1.71
CA LYS A 57 55.87 -41.73 -2.17
C LYS A 57 55.29 -42.03 -3.57
N PRO A 58 54.06 -41.58 -3.86
CA PRO A 58 53.49 -41.68 -5.20
C PRO A 58 54.34 -40.98 -6.26
N ILE A 59 54.26 -41.46 -7.49
CA ILE A 59 54.94 -40.84 -8.63
C ILE A 59 54.28 -39.50 -9.04
N SER A 60 55.04 -38.63 -9.69
CA SER A 60 54.55 -37.29 -10.10
C SER A 60 53.28 -37.31 -10.96
N SER A 61 53.10 -38.34 -11.80
CA SER A 61 51.90 -38.46 -12.63
C SER A 61 50.63 -38.70 -11.79
N TRP A 62 50.75 -39.30 -10.61
CA TRP A 62 49.62 -39.45 -9.68
C TRP A 62 49.20 -38.08 -9.12
N TYR A 63 50.16 -37.25 -8.72
CA TYR A 63 49.88 -35.89 -8.25
C TYR A 63 49.27 -35.04 -9.34
N LEU A 64 49.79 -35.13 -10.58
CA LEU A 64 49.25 -34.40 -11.72
C LEU A 64 47.79 -34.79 -11.99
N LYS A 65 47.47 -36.10 -11.99
CA LYS A 65 46.10 -36.57 -12.17
C LYS A 65 45.19 -36.03 -11.06
N LYS A 66 45.60 -36.15 -9.80
CA LYS A 66 44.83 -35.66 -8.66
C LYS A 66 44.64 -34.13 -8.70
N ALA A 67 45.67 -33.39 -9.11
CA ALA A 67 45.60 -31.94 -9.25
C ALA A 67 44.62 -31.54 -10.38
N ASN A 68 44.68 -32.21 -11.54
CA ASN A 68 43.77 -31.96 -12.65
C ASN A 68 42.32 -32.30 -12.30
N GLU A 69 42.09 -33.41 -11.60
CA GLU A 69 40.75 -33.76 -11.09
C GLU A 69 40.23 -32.67 -10.14
N LYS A 70 41.06 -32.23 -9.18
CA LYS A 70 40.68 -31.15 -8.27
C LYS A 70 40.44 -29.82 -8.98
N LEU A 71 41.25 -29.49 -9.99
CA LEU A 71 41.05 -28.30 -10.82
C LEU A 71 39.73 -28.35 -11.58
N GLY A 72 39.39 -29.49 -12.17
CA GLY A 72 38.10 -29.65 -12.87
C GLY A 72 36.91 -29.48 -11.93
N LEU A 73 36.98 -30.05 -10.72
CA LEU A 73 35.95 -29.87 -9.69
C LEU A 73 35.83 -28.40 -9.26
N LEU A 74 36.95 -27.75 -8.95
CA LEU A 74 36.96 -26.34 -8.53
C LEU A 74 36.48 -25.41 -9.65
N GLN A 75 36.82 -25.70 -10.91
CA GLN A 75 36.33 -24.94 -12.06
C GLN A 75 34.81 -25.09 -12.19
N SER A 76 34.28 -26.31 -12.11
CA SER A 76 32.84 -26.55 -12.14
C SER A 76 32.12 -25.86 -10.99
N GLU A 77 32.66 -25.92 -9.78
CA GLU A 77 32.10 -25.23 -8.61
C GLU A 77 32.12 -23.72 -8.78
N ASN A 78 33.22 -23.17 -9.31
CA ASN A 78 33.33 -21.73 -9.58
C ASN A 78 32.30 -21.25 -10.60
N GLU A 79 32.07 -22.01 -11.67
CA GLU A 79 31.04 -21.71 -12.67
C GLU A 79 29.63 -21.80 -12.06
N GLN A 80 29.34 -22.81 -11.23
CA GLN A 80 28.06 -22.89 -10.52
C GLN A 80 27.84 -21.73 -9.54
N ILE A 81 28.88 -21.33 -8.82
CA ILE A 81 28.83 -20.17 -7.92
C ILE A 81 28.57 -18.88 -8.71
N LYS A 82 29.24 -18.67 -9.85
CA LYS A 82 29.00 -17.51 -10.71
C LYS A 82 27.57 -17.47 -11.23
N LEU A 83 27.03 -18.61 -11.68
CA LEU A 83 25.64 -18.72 -12.14
C LEU A 83 24.66 -18.38 -11.02
N SER A 84 24.88 -18.94 -9.83
CA SER A 84 24.05 -18.67 -8.65
C SER A 84 24.12 -17.20 -8.23
N LEU A 85 25.30 -16.58 -8.30
CA LEU A 85 25.49 -15.17 -7.99
C LEU A 85 24.76 -14.28 -9.00
N ALA A 86 24.87 -14.58 -10.30
CA ALA A 86 24.15 -13.85 -11.33
C ALA A 86 22.63 -13.95 -11.17
N GLU A 87 22.13 -15.14 -10.81
CA GLU A 87 20.71 -15.35 -10.51
C GLU A 87 20.25 -14.59 -9.26
N LEU A 88 21.01 -14.68 -8.16
CA LEU A 88 20.71 -13.94 -6.93
C LEU A 88 20.73 -12.43 -7.15
N GLN A 89 21.68 -11.93 -7.94
CA GLN A 89 21.76 -10.52 -8.28
C GLN A 89 20.54 -10.07 -9.11
N LYS A 90 20.10 -10.89 -10.07
CA LYS A 90 18.88 -10.64 -10.86
C LYS A 90 17.61 -10.69 -10.01
N ASN A 91 17.51 -11.65 -9.10
CA ASN A 91 16.36 -11.77 -8.21
C ASN A 91 16.29 -10.61 -7.21
N ASN A 92 17.44 -10.16 -6.70
CA ASN A 92 17.51 -9.02 -5.80
C ASN A 92 17.17 -7.71 -6.49
N SER A 93 17.63 -7.49 -7.73
CA SER A 93 17.26 -6.31 -8.51
C SER A 93 15.76 -6.30 -8.84
N SER A 94 15.20 -7.44 -9.26
CA SER A 94 13.76 -7.59 -9.50
C SER A 94 12.91 -7.37 -8.24
N SER A 95 13.35 -7.90 -7.10
CA SER A 95 12.69 -7.71 -5.79
C SER A 95 12.76 -6.25 -5.36
N THR A 96 13.89 -5.59 -5.57
CA THR A 96 14.05 -4.15 -5.29
C THR A 96 13.11 -3.32 -6.17
N SER A 97 13.01 -3.61 -7.47
CA SER A 97 12.07 -2.93 -8.37
C SER A 97 10.60 -3.16 -7.97
N SER A 98 10.26 -4.38 -7.53
CA SER A 98 8.91 -4.70 -7.08
C SER A 98 8.58 -3.94 -5.79
N ASN A 99 9.50 -3.90 -4.84
CA ASN A 99 9.33 -3.13 -3.59
C ASN A 99 9.19 -1.63 -3.85
N THR A 100 9.96 -1.05 -4.77
CA THR A 100 9.84 0.38 -5.10
C THR A 100 8.49 0.68 -5.78
N ASN A 101 8.01 -0.21 -6.65
CA ASN A 101 6.69 -0.07 -7.27
C ASN A 101 5.56 -0.19 -6.22
N LEU A 102 5.61 -1.21 -5.37
CA LEU A 102 4.62 -1.40 -4.29
C LEU A 102 4.62 -0.22 -3.30
N THR A 103 5.79 0.35 -3.00
CA THR A 103 5.89 1.53 -2.14
C THR A 103 5.22 2.74 -2.80
N LYS A 104 5.45 2.97 -4.09
CA LYS A 104 4.79 4.04 -4.86
C LYS A 104 3.27 3.85 -4.90
N GLU A 105 2.80 2.64 -5.19
CA GLU A 105 1.37 2.33 -5.23
C GLU A 105 0.73 2.54 -3.86
N ARG A 106 1.38 2.09 -2.78
CA ARG A 106 0.95 2.37 -1.41
C ARG A 106 0.85 3.88 -1.13
N ASP A 107 1.85 4.65 -1.54
CA ASP A 107 1.84 6.11 -1.36
C ASP A 107 0.71 6.77 -2.15
N GLN A 108 0.51 6.38 -3.40
CA GLN A 108 -0.59 6.85 -4.24
C GLN A 108 -1.95 6.53 -3.61
N LEU A 109 -2.18 5.27 -3.24
CA LEU A 109 -3.42 4.85 -2.59
C LEU A 109 -3.64 5.57 -1.26
N SER A 110 -2.58 5.82 -0.48
CA SER A 110 -2.68 6.60 0.75
C SER A 110 -3.08 8.05 0.49
N THR A 111 -2.54 8.67 -0.58
CA THR A 111 -2.92 10.04 -0.97
C THR A 111 -4.35 10.10 -1.50
N GLU A 112 -4.77 9.18 -2.35
CA GLU A 112 -6.13 9.10 -2.88
C GLU A 112 -7.15 8.87 -1.77
N LEU A 113 -6.84 8.00 -0.80
CA LEU A 113 -7.72 7.74 0.34
C LEU A 113 -7.87 8.99 1.22
N ASN A 114 -6.79 9.75 1.41
CA ASN A 114 -6.84 11.01 2.16
C ASN A 114 -7.67 12.07 1.41
N ASP A 115 -7.46 12.22 0.10
CA ASP A 115 -8.23 13.13 -0.74
C ASP A 115 -9.73 12.78 -0.76
N LEU A 116 -10.05 11.48 -0.88
CA LEU A 116 -11.43 10.99 -0.82
C LEU A 116 -12.06 11.29 0.54
N ARG A 117 -11.34 11.09 1.65
CA ARG A 117 -11.81 11.45 2.99
C ARG A 117 -12.07 12.94 3.13
N GLN A 118 -11.19 13.78 2.58
CA GLN A 118 -11.33 15.23 2.59
C GLN A 118 -12.53 15.68 1.74
N THR A 119 -12.66 15.18 0.52
CA THR A 119 -13.80 15.45 -0.36
C THR A 119 -15.11 15.00 0.25
N ALA A 120 -15.15 13.81 0.87
CA ALA A 120 -16.35 13.33 1.58
C ALA A 120 -16.72 14.24 2.77
N SER A 121 -15.73 14.69 3.56
CA SER A 121 -15.94 15.65 4.64
C SER A 121 -16.50 16.97 4.12
N ASN A 122 -15.92 17.51 3.05
CA ASN A 122 -16.37 18.74 2.40
C ASN A 122 -17.79 18.61 1.85
N ALA A 123 -18.15 17.46 1.26
CA ALA A 123 -19.50 17.20 0.77
C ALA A 123 -20.54 17.18 1.92
N ILE A 124 -20.17 16.61 3.08
CA ILE A 124 -21.02 16.63 4.27
C ILE A 124 -21.21 18.06 4.79
N GLN A 125 -20.13 18.84 4.85
CA GLN A 125 -20.19 20.26 5.25
C GLN A 125 -21.05 21.09 4.29
N LEU A 126 -20.87 20.90 2.98
CA LEU A 126 -21.67 21.58 1.95
C LEU A 126 -23.15 21.22 2.06
N LYS A 127 -23.49 19.95 2.34
CA LYS A 127 -24.87 19.53 2.58
C LYS A 127 -25.48 20.21 3.81
N ARG A 128 -24.72 20.37 4.91
CA ARG A 128 -25.17 21.12 6.09
C ARG A 128 -25.41 22.59 5.77
N GLN A 129 -24.48 23.24 5.08
CA GLN A 129 -24.63 24.64 4.66
C GLN A 129 -25.86 24.82 3.77
N ARG A 130 -26.09 23.93 2.80
CA ARG A 130 -27.27 23.98 1.94
C ARG A 130 -28.57 23.87 2.74
N ASN A 131 -28.62 22.98 3.74
CA ASN A 131 -29.80 22.85 4.60
C ASN A 131 -30.01 24.09 5.47
N GLU A 132 -28.94 24.65 6.05
CA GLU A 132 -29.02 25.89 6.84
C GLU A 132 -29.45 27.10 6.00
N LEU A 133 -28.90 27.25 4.79
CA LEU A 133 -29.31 28.28 3.84
C LEU A 133 -30.78 28.12 3.46
N GLN A 134 -31.25 26.89 3.21
CA GLN A 134 -32.65 26.63 2.90
C GLN A 134 -33.58 26.97 4.08
N GLU A 135 -33.17 26.68 5.31
CA GLU A 135 -33.91 27.08 6.51
C GLU A 135 -33.96 28.61 6.67
N ARG A 136 -32.84 29.31 6.45
CA ARG A 136 -32.80 30.78 6.44
C ARG A 136 -33.73 31.37 5.40
N VAL A 137 -33.75 30.82 4.17
CA VAL A 137 -34.66 31.27 3.11
C VAL A 137 -36.12 31.14 3.56
N VAL A 138 -36.49 29.99 4.14
CA VAL A 138 -37.85 29.76 4.66
C VAL A 138 -38.19 30.73 5.79
N ASN A 139 -37.26 31.00 6.71
CA ASN A 139 -37.49 31.93 7.80
C ASN A 139 -37.65 33.37 7.32
N VAL A 140 -36.77 33.84 6.43
CA VAL A 140 -36.89 35.18 5.82
C VAL A 140 -38.20 35.31 5.04
N GLU A 141 -38.64 34.26 4.34
CA GLU A 141 -39.92 34.28 3.62
C GLU A 141 -41.11 34.35 4.58
N ARG A 142 -41.06 33.64 5.72
CA ARG A 142 -42.06 33.76 6.80
C ARG A 142 -42.05 35.17 7.41
N GLU A 143 -40.89 35.74 7.69
CA GLU A 143 -40.75 37.11 8.19
C GLU A 143 -41.33 38.12 7.20
N LEU A 144 -41.05 37.98 5.90
CA LEU A 144 -41.64 38.81 4.85
C LEU A 144 -43.17 38.68 4.80
N GLN A 145 -43.69 37.45 4.89
CA GLN A 145 -45.14 37.23 4.94
C GLN A 145 -45.75 37.86 6.19
N GLN A 146 -45.08 37.78 7.33
CA GLN A 146 -45.51 38.40 8.58
C GLN A 146 -45.50 39.93 8.45
N LEU A 147 -44.39 40.54 8.02
CA LEU A 147 -44.29 41.99 7.81
C LEU A 147 -45.33 42.47 6.80
N LYS A 148 -45.58 41.71 5.73
CA LYS A 148 -46.61 42.05 4.74
C LYS A 148 -48.01 42.01 5.36
N ARG A 149 -48.30 41.02 6.20
CA ARG A 149 -49.57 40.94 6.94
C ARG A 149 -49.70 42.08 7.96
N GLU A 150 -48.64 42.40 8.70
CA GLU A 150 -48.62 43.53 9.64
C GLU A 150 -48.84 44.85 8.91
N LYS A 151 -48.16 45.06 7.77
CA LYS A 151 -48.34 46.24 6.93
C LYS A 151 -49.77 46.33 6.37
N GLN A 152 -50.33 45.21 5.90
CA GLN A 152 -51.71 45.16 5.41
C GLN A 152 -52.72 45.39 6.54
N ALA A 153 -52.49 44.85 7.74
CA ALA A 153 -53.34 45.11 8.91
C ALA A 153 -53.28 46.59 9.35
N LEU A 154 -52.09 47.21 9.31
CA LEU A 154 -51.94 48.66 9.53
C LEU A 154 -52.73 49.46 8.49
N GLU A 155 -52.63 49.08 7.22
CA GLU A 155 -53.33 49.71 6.09
C GLU A 155 -54.86 49.53 6.21
N ASP A 156 -55.33 48.33 6.56
CA ASP A 156 -56.75 48.02 6.79
C ASP A 156 -57.30 48.80 7.99
N SER A 157 -56.52 48.99 9.07
CA SER A 157 -56.95 49.80 10.22
C SER A 157 -57.16 51.28 9.86
N THR A 158 -56.29 51.83 8.99
CA THR A 158 -56.47 53.19 8.45
C THR A 158 -57.72 53.28 7.55
N SER A 159 -58.11 52.18 6.90
CA SER A 159 -59.34 52.09 6.10
C SER A 159 -60.63 51.86 6.90
N GLN A 160 -60.55 51.60 8.21
CA GLN A 160 -61.74 51.53 9.07
C GLN A 160 -62.13 52.90 9.62
N ASP A 161 -61.15 53.79 9.81
CA ASP A 161 -61.39 55.13 10.32
C ASP A 161 -62.27 55.95 9.35
N TRP A 162 -62.01 55.91 8.04
CA TRP A 162 -62.84 56.68 7.09
C TRP A 162 -64.30 56.19 7.02
N PHE A 163 -64.56 54.89 7.23
CA PHE A 163 -65.92 54.34 7.29
C PHE A 163 -66.62 54.75 8.58
N LEU A 164 -65.91 54.71 9.72
CA LEU A 164 -66.43 55.17 11.00
C LEU A 164 -66.76 56.67 10.96
N TYR A 165 -65.87 57.50 10.41
CA TYR A 165 -66.12 58.93 10.21
C TYR A 165 -67.30 59.18 9.26
N GLY A 166 -67.42 58.42 8.17
CA GLY A 166 -68.56 58.50 7.25
C GLY A 166 -69.89 58.08 7.88
N GLY A 167 -69.87 57.04 8.73
CA GLY A 167 -71.04 56.58 9.48
C GLY A 167 -71.49 57.57 10.55
N ILE A 168 -70.56 58.12 11.34
CA ILE A 168 -70.84 59.17 12.33
C ILE A 168 -71.40 60.43 11.64
N LEU A 169 -70.80 60.86 10.53
CA LEU A 169 -71.25 62.02 9.77
C LEU A 169 -72.67 61.84 9.21
N SER A 170 -72.97 60.65 8.68
CA SER A 170 -74.32 60.32 8.17
C SER A 170 -75.36 60.29 9.29
N PHE A 171 -75.02 59.74 10.47
CA PHE A 171 -75.91 59.71 11.63
C PHE A 171 -76.21 61.12 12.14
N LEU A 172 -75.19 61.98 12.25
CA LEU A 172 -75.38 63.38 12.63
C LEU A 172 -76.23 64.15 11.61
N GLY A 173 -76.03 63.93 10.31
CA GLY A 173 -76.84 64.53 9.26
C GLY A 173 -78.33 64.19 9.39
N ILE A 174 -78.65 62.91 9.67
CA ILE A 174 -80.02 62.45 9.90
C ILE A 174 -80.58 63.01 11.22
N PHE A 175 -79.79 62.97 12.29
CA PHE A 175 -80.19 63.43 13.61
C PHE A 175 -80.56 64.92 13.60
N PHE A 176 -79.70 65.77 13.02
CA PHE A 176 -79.97 67.20 12.88
C PHE A 176 -81.08 67.47 11.84
N GLY A 177 -81.15 66.72 10.75
CA GLY A 177 -82.25 66.83 9.77
C GLY A 177 -83.63 66.57 10.38
N LEU A 178 -83.74 65.69 11.38
CA LEU A 178 -84.98 65.40 12.10
C LEU A 178 -85.21 66.29 13.33
N LEU A 179 -84.16 66.76 14.02
CA LEU A 179 -84.31 67.62 15.20
C LEU A 179 -84.62 69.09 14.85
N ILE A 180 -83.98 69.64 13.81
CA ILE A 180 -84.16 71.04 13.41
C ILE A 180 -85.63 71.43 13.15
N PRO A 181 -86.51 70.60 12.53
CA PRO A 181 -87.91 70.98 12.34
C PRO A 181 -88.76 71.02 13.63
N LYS A 182 -88.25 70.54 14.78
CA LYS A 182 -89.04 70.44 16.02
C LYS A 182 -88.68 71.48 17.09
N ILE A 183 -87.72 72.38 16.82
CA ILE A 183 -87.49 73.57 17.66
C ILE A 183 -88.44 74.68 17.20
N SER A 184 -89.59 74.74 17.85
CA SER A 184 -90.50 75.88 17.74
C SER A 184 -89.90 77.07 18.51
N TRP A 185 -89.09 77.87 17.82
CA TRP A 185 -88.63 79.15 18.32
C TRP A 185 -89.78 80.16 18.25
N GLN A 186 -90.60 80.21 19.30
CA GLN A 186 -91.62 81.25 19.43
C GLN A 186 -90.92 82.58 19.74
N ARG A 187 -90.88 83.45 18.73
CA ARG A 187 -90.79 84.91 18.90
C ARG A 187 -92.11 85.53 18.47
N LYS A 188 -92.59 86.48 19.29
CA LYS A 188 -93.34 87.72 19.01
C LYS A 188 -94.11 88.11 20.29
N SER A 189 -94.44 89.34 20.65
CA SER A 189 -94.03 90.73 20.36
C SER A 189 -95.11 91.60 21.02
N HIS A 190 -94.73 92.69 21.70
CA HIS A 190 -95.42 93.97 21.98
C HIS A 190 -96.97 94.08 22.11
N GLY A 191 -97.43 94.82 23.14
CA GLY A 191 -98.48 95.86 22.93
C GLY A 191 -99.64 96.01 23.95
N ASN A 192 -99.37 96.66 25.09
CA ASN A 192 -100.02 97.85 25.69
C ASN A 192 -101.51 97.97 26.16
N TRP A 193 -101.66 98.78 27.22
CA TRP A 193 -102.77 99.63 27.73
C TRP A 193 -103.92 99.10 28.64
N ASP A 194 -103.86 99.57 29.90
CA ASP A 194 -104.83 100.36 30.72
C ASP A 194 -106.26 99.95 31.17
N THR A 195 -106.58 100.51 32.35
CA THR A 195 -107.87 100.72 33.08
C THR A 195 -108.38 99.56 33.95
N PHE A 196 -108.89 99.71 35.18
CA PHE A 196 -109.42 100.83 35.99
C PHE A 196 -108.99 100.69 37.47
#